data_AF-A0A8K0WJ08-F1
#
_entry.id   AF-A0A8K0WJ08-F1
#
_cell.length_a   1.000
_cell.length_b   1.000
_cell.length_c   1.000
_cell.angle_alpha   90.00
_cell.angle_beta   90.00
_cell.angle_gamma   90.00
#
_symmetry.space_group_name_H-M   'P 1'
#
loop_
_entity.id
_entity.type
_entity.pdbx_description
1 polymer ?
#
loop_
_entity_poly.entity_id
_entity_poly.type
_entity_poly.pdbx_seq_one_letter_code
_entity_poly.pdbx_strand_id
1 'polypeptide(L)' 'MCNYVYREYSCEHHYHLVESWCPKYIVTEKRCPPVVVCKEYCGDEICGACRERQQPSNHPCAKMVFRRV' A
#
# COMPACT_ATOMS: atom_id res chain seq x y z
N MET A 1 -19.15 10.84 -4.79
CA MET A 1 -17.67 10.88 -4.89
C MET A 1 -17.12 9.67 -4.13
N CYS A 2 -15.93 9.16 -4.47
CA CYS A 2 -15.32 8.06 -3.72
C CYS A 2 -14.50 8.62 -2.57
N ASN A 3 -14.54 7.95 -1.42
CA ASN A 3 -13.77 8.34 -0.24
C ASN A 3 -12.43 7.62 -0.26
N TYR A 4 -11.36 8.40 -0.14
CA TYR A 4 -9.99 7.90 -0.04
C TYR A 4 -9.43 8.21 1.35
N VAL A 5 -8.66 7.28 1.88
CA VAL A 5 -7.89 7.42 3.11
C VAL A 5 -6.42 7.44 2.72
N TYR A 6 -5.71 8.44 3.21
CA TYR A 6 -4.26 8.53 3.09
C TYR A 6 -3.65 7.85 4.31
N ARG A 7 -2.91 6.77 4.09
CA ARG A 7 -2.19 6.07 5.16
C ARG A 7 -0.69 6.22 4.98
N GLU A 8 -0.03 6.76 5.99
CA GLU A 8 1.42 6.92 6.03
C GLU A 8 2.04 5.90 6.98
N TYR A 9 3.12 5.26 6.55
CA TYR A 9 3.83 4.22 7.30
C TYR A 9 5.18 4.74 7.79
N SER A 10 5.71 4.08 8.83
CA SER A 10 7.03 4.42 9.42
C SER A 10 8.21 4.32 8.45
N CYS A 11 8.07 3.48 7.42
CA CYS A 11 9.02 3.32 6.33
C CYS A 11 8.98 4.43 5.27
N GLU A 12 8.39 5.59 5.58
CA GLU A 12 8.23 6.74 4.67
C GLU A 12 7.43 6.43 3.39
N HIS A 13 6.65 5.34 3.40
CA HIS A 13 5.73 5.01 2.32
C HIS A 13 4.33 5.48 2.66
N HIS A 14 3.60 5.96 1.66
CA HIS A 14 2.21 6.34 1.80
C HIS A 14 1.33 5.65 0.76
N TYR A 15 0.08 5.36 1.13
CA TYR A 15 -0.90 4.69 0.28
C TYR A 15 -2.22 5.45 0.30
N HIS A 16 -2.85 5.59 -0.86
CA HIS A 16 -4.21 6.09 -0.99
C HIS A 16 -5.14 4.90 -1.11
N LEU A 17 -5.77 4.53 0.01
CA LEU A 17 -6.72 3.43 0.08
C LEU A 17 -8.13 3.97 -0.16
N VAL A 18 -8.97 3.21 -0.85
CA VAL A 18 -10.38 3.57 -0.99
C VAL A 18 -11.13 3.05 0.22
N GLU A 19 -11.72 3.94 1.00
CA GLU A 19 -12.57 3.59 2.14
C GLU A 19 -13.98 3.23 1.65
N SER A 20 -14.56 4.08 0.79
CA SER A 20 -15.90 3.87 0.26
C SER A 20 -15.95 4.15 -1.23
N TRP A 21 -16.34 3.13 -1.99
CA TRP A 21 -16.68 3.27 -3.39
C TRP A 21 -18.04 3.96 -3.53
N CYS A 22 -18.17 4.86 -4.51
CA CYS A 22 -19.47 5.43 -4.82
C CYS A 22 -20.27 4.46 -5.73
N PRO A 23 -21.61 4.52 -5.72
CA PRO A 23 -22.44 3.66 -6.57
C PRO A 23 -22.12 3.80 -8.07
N LYS A 24 -21.71 5.00 -8.49
CA LYS A 24 -21.29 5.28 -9.86
C LYS A 24 -20.06 4.47 -10.27
N TYR A 25 -19.11 4.26 -9.36
CA TYR A 25 -17.95 3.42 -9.62
C TYR A 25 -18.36 1.95 -9.82
N ILE A 26 -19.29 1.44 -9.01
CA ILE A 26 -19.79 0.07 -9.12
C ILE A 26 -20.41 -0.21 -10.49
N VAL A 27 -21.11 0.79 -11.06
CA VAL A 27 -21.79 0.65 -12.34
C VAL A 27 -20.88 0.92 -13.54
N THR A 28 -19.97 1.87 -13.41
CA THR A 28 -19.18 2.37 -14.56
C THR A 28 -17.74 1.91 -14.57
N GLU A 29 -17.24 1.37 -13.45
CA GLU A 29 -15.83 1.06 -13.17
C GLU A 29 -14.88 2.24 -13.41
N LYS A 30 -15.41 3.46 -13.58
CA LYS A 30 -14.64 4.67 -13.81
C LYS A 30 -14.29 5.29 -12.47
N ARG A 31 -12.98 5.44 -12.24
CA ARG A 31 -12.44 6.11 -11.05
C ARG A 31 -12.96 7.54 -10.98
N CYS A 32 -13.53 7.89 -9.84
CA CYS A 32 -13.90 9.27 -9.55
C CYS A 32 -12.66 10.08 -9.14
N PRO A 33 -12.71 11.42 -9.22
CA PRO A 33 -11.70 12.28 -8.63
C PRO A 33 -11.49 11.89 -7.15
N PRO A 34 -10.23 11.71 -6.71
CA PRO A 34 -9.95 11.26 -5.36
C PRO A 34 -10.25 12.38 -4.35
N VAL A 35 -11.01 12.05 -3.32
CA VAL A 35 -11.28 12.91 -2.18
C VAL A 35 -10.69 12.23 -0.96
N VAL A 36 -9.62 12.81 -0.42
CA VAL A 36 -9.00 12.31 0.81
C VAL A 36 -9.85 12.78 1.98
N VAL A 37 -10.58 11.86 2.61
CA VAL A 37 -11.46 12.13 3.75
C VAL A 37 -10.75 11.98 5.09
N CYS A 38 -9.69 11.16 5.13
CA CYS A 38 -8.94 10.90 6.36
C CYS A 38 -7.45 10.72 6.06
N LYS A 39 -6.61 11.12 7.03
CA LYS A 39 -5.17 10.88 7.05
C LYS A 39 -4.82 10.08 8.30
N GLU A 40 -4.33 8.87 8.11
CA GLU A 40 -3.88 7.97 9.17
C GLU A 40 -2.36 7.88 9.17
N TYR A 41 -1.75 8.01 10.35
CA TYR A 41 -0.33 7.79 10.56
C TYR A 41 -0.12 6.48 11.31
N CYS A 42 0.42 5.48 10.62
CA CYS A 42 0.79 4.17 11.16
C CYS A 42 2.30 4.16 11.47
N GLY A 43 2.70 4.87 12.53
CA GLY A 43 4.09 5.05 12.95
C GLY A 43 4.80 3.78 13.42
N ASP A 44 4.06 2.73 13.76
CA ASP A 44 4.63 1.45 14.21
C ASP A 44 4.58 0.37 13.11
N GLU A 45 3.81 0.59 12.03
CA GLU A 45 3.69 -0.37 10.93
C GLU A 45 4.57 0.02 9.73
N ILE A 46 5.15 -1.01 9.11
CA ILE A 46 5.83 -0.89 7.81
C ILE A 46 4.88 -1.33 6.70
N CYS A 47 5.06 -0.79 5.49
CA CYS A 47 4.24 -1.19 4.36
C CYS A 47 4.47 -2.67 3.97
N GLY A 48 3.49 -3.28 3.28
CA GLY A 48 3.57 -4.68 2.84
C GLY A 48 4.84 -5.00 2.03
N ALA A 49 5.26 -4.09 1.15
CA ALA A 49 6.47 -4.26 0.34
C ALA A 49 7.76 -4.28 1.18
N CYS A 50 7.85 -3.43 2.22
CA CYS A 50 8.97 -3.44 3.15
C CYS A 50 8.94 -4.69 4.05
N ARG A 51 7.74 -5.14 4.43
CA ARG A 51 7.55 -6.37 5.21
C ARG A 51 7.99 -7.61 4.43
N GLU A 52 7.67 -7.69 3.14
CA GLU A 52 8.10 -8.78 2.24
C GLU A 52 9.61 -8.79 2.03
N ARG A 53 10.26 -7.62 1.93
CA ARG A 53 11.73 -7.52 1.85
C ARG A 53 12.42 -7.96 3.15
N GLN A 54 11.79 -7.76 4.30
CA GLN A 54 12.33 -8.17 5.59
C GLN A 54 12.11 -9.64 5.89
N GLN A 55 11.09 -10.29 5.31
CA GLN A 55 10.92 -11.72 5.50
C GLN A 55 12.08 -12.46 4.82
N PRO A 56 12.95 -13.15 5.58
CA PRO A 56 13.90 -14.04 4.97
C PRO A 56 13.07 -15.11 4.28
N SER A 57 13.09 -15.09 2.96
CA SER A 57 12.39 -16.08 2.17
C SER A 57 12.85 -17.47 2.61
N ASN A 58 11.97 -18.21 3.27
CA ASN A 58 12.17 -19.63 3.58
C ASN A 58 12.06 -20.49 2.30
N HIS A 59 11.92 -19.88 1.11
CA HIS A 59 12.08 -20.60 -0.14
C HIS A 59 13.53 -21.02 -0.32
N PRO A 60 13.80 -22.33 -0.51
CA PRO A 60 15.15 -22.86 -0.73
C PRO A 60 15.88 -22.22 -1.93
N CYS A 61 15.15 -21.60 -2.86
CA CYS A 61 15.67 -21.02 -4.11
C CYS A 61 16.11 -19.54 -4.00
N ALA A 62 15.80 -18.84 -2.90
CA ALA A 62 16.08 -17.40 -2.77
C ALA A 62 17.52 -17.06 -2.31
N LYS A 63 18.44 -18.03 -2.32
CA LYS A 63 19.87 -17.81 -2.05
C LYS A 63 20.66 -17.60 -3.34
N MET A 64 20.26 -16.66 -4.19
CA MET A 64 21.17 -16.14 -5.23
C MET A 64 21.79 -14.83 -4.78
N VAL A 65 23.07 -14.97 -4.42
CA VAL A 65 24.02 -14.00 -3.90
C VAL A 65 24.30 -12.93 -4.97
N PHE A 66 24.10 -11.65 -4.66
CA PHE A 66 24.79 -10.58 -5.40
C PHE A 66 26.15 -10.34 -4.77
N ARG A 67 27.14 -11.10 -5.23
CA ARG A 67 28.56 -10.83 -4.98
C ARG A 67 28.96 -9.73 -5.98
N ARG A 68 29.03 -8.47 -5.52
CA ARG A 68 29.66 -7.41 -6.31
C ARG A 68 31.15 -7.73 -6.41
N VAL A 69 31.62 -8.00 -7.62
CA VAL A 69 33.03 -7.97 -8.01
C VAL A 69 33.36 -6.57 -8.46
#